data_AF-A0A6G3U9I6-F1
#
_entry.id   AF-A0A6G3U9I6-F1
#
_cell.length_a   1.000
_cell.length_b   1.000
_cell.length_c   1.000
_cell.angle_alpha   90.00
_cell.angle_beta   90.00
_cell.angle_gamma   90.00
#
_symmetry.space_group_name_H-M   'P 1'
#
loop_
_entity.id
_entity.type
_entity.pdbx_description
1 polymer ?
#
loop_
_entity_poly.entity_id
_entity_poly.type
_entity_poly.pdbx_seq_one_letter_code
_entity_poly.pdbx_strand_id
1 'polypeptide(L)' 'VPAAASDALDGLASMERQVASLVMEGATNREIAGRLFISVKTVEATLTRVYRKLGIRSRVDIVRLAAGRRTQ' A
#
# COMPACT_ATOMS: atom_id res chain seq x y z
N VAL A 1 10.71 -7.92 -17.36
CA VAL A 1 9.30 -8.16 -16.95
C VAL A 1 9.20 -8.13 -15.41
N PRO A 2 8.51 -7.16 -14.78
CA PRO A 2 8.29 -7.20 -13.33
C PRO A 2 6.82 -7.51 -13.04
N ALA A 3 6.46 -8.79 -12.97
CA ALA A 3 5.09 -9.24 -12.65
C ALA A 3 4.97 -9.92 -11.27
N ALA A 4 6.07 -10.17 -10.56
CA ALA A 4 6.07 -10.93 -9.32
C ALA A 4 5.52 -10.18 -8.08
N ALA A 5 5.39 -8.85 -8.13
CA ALA A 5 4.79 -8.08 -7.05
C ALA A 5 3.25 -8.21 -7.01
N SER A 6 2.63 -8.65 -8.11
CA SER A 6 1.18 -8.68 -8.29
C SER A 6 0.47 -9.76 -7.47
N ASP A 7 1.14 -10.88 -7.20
CA ASP A 7 0.49 -12.12 -6.73
C ASP A 7 0.02 -12.03 -5.27
N ALA A 8 0.85 -11.49 -4.38
CA ALA A 8 0.46 -11.26 -2.97
C ALA A 8 -0.55 -10.10 -2.80
N LEU A 9 -0.76 -9.30 -3.85
CA LEU A 9 -1.71 -8.20 -3.89
C LEU A 9 -2.97 -8.58 -4.67
N ASP A 10 -3.07 -9.80 -5.21
CA ASP A 10 -4.16 -10.29 -6.05
C ASP A 10 -5.49 -10.48 -5.31
N GLY A 11 -5.44 -10.66 -3.99
CA GLY A 11 -6.60 -10.55 -3.13
C GLY A 11 -7.02 -9.12 -2.77
N LEU A 12 -6.20 -8.10 -3.05
CA LEU A 12 -6.48 -6.69 -2.73
C LEU A 12 -7.01 -5.93 -3.96
N ALA A 13 -7.99 -5.06 -3.75
CA ALA A 13 -8.53 -4.24 -4.82
C ALA A 13 -7.41 -3.39 -5.45
N SER A 14 -7.49 -3.11 -6.76
CA SER A 14 -6.44 -2.40 -7.51
C SER A 14 -6.04 -1.05 -6.87
N MET A 15 -6.95 -0.43 -6.14
CA MET A 15 -6.73 0.80 -5.39
C MET A 15 -5.94 0.59 -4.09
N GLU A 16 -6.26 -0.47 -3.34
CA GLU A 16 -5.53 -0.88 -2.13
C GLU A 16 -4.06 -1.19 -2.46
N ARG A 17 -3.85 -1.88 -3.59
CA ARG A 17 -2.54 -2.25 -4.12
C ARG A 17 -1.68 -1.03 -4.45
N GLN A 18 -2.24 -0.08 -5.20
CA GLN A 18 -1.54 1.15 -5.56
C GLN A 18 -1.19 1.99 -4.34
N VAL A 19 -2.14 2.15 -3.41
CA VAL A 19 -1.90 2.89 -2.16
C VAL A 19 -0.76 2.22 -1.37
N ALA A 20 -0.80 0.90 -1.20
CA ALA A 20 0.26 0.17 -0.51
C ALA A 20 1.62 0.35 -1.21
N SER A 21 1.68 0.22 -2.54
CA SER A 21 2.92 0.39 -3.32
C SER A 21 3.54 1.77 -3.11
N LEU A 22 2.74 2.83 -3.23
CA LEU A 22 3.21 4.19 -3.02
C LEU A 22 3.68 4.43 -1.57
N VAL A 23 3.00 3.81 -0.59
CA VAL A 23 3.47 3.84 0.81
C VAL A 23 4.82 3.15 0.96
N MET A 24 5.06 2.02 0.29
CA MET A 24 6.34 1.31 0.30
C MET A 24 7.46 2.13 -0.33
N GLU A 25 7.14 2.98 -1.31
CA GLU A 25 8.07 3.94 -1.93
C GLU A 25 8.36 5.16 -1.02
N GLY A 26 7.64 5.30 0.11
CA GLY A 26 7.80 6.43 1.02
C GLY A 26 6.85 7.61 0.74
N ALA A 27 5.94 7.50 -0.23
CA ALA A 27 5.03 8.59 -0.59
C ALA A 27 4.07 8.96 0.55
N THR A 28 3.84 10.25 0.80
CA THR A 28 2.90 10.70 1.84
C THR A 28 1.45 10.49 1.41
N ASN A 29 0.50 10.46 2.34
CA ASN A 29 -0.94 10.29 2.00
C ASN A 29 -1.42 11.37 1.02
N ARG A 30 -0.84 12.58 1.09
CA ARG A 30 -1.15 13.70 0.20
C ARG A 30 -0.59 13.50 -1.21
N GLU A 31 0.60 12.92 -1.31
CA GLU A 31 1.22 12.57 -2.59
C GLU A 31 0.52 11.37 -3.24
N ILE A 32 0.12 10.40 -2.44
CA ILE A 32 -0.72 9.27 -2.85
C ILE A 32 -2.06 9.76 -3.38
N ALA A 33 -2.71 10.66 -2.63
CA ALA A 33 -3.94 11.34 -3.04
C ALA A 33 -3.77 12.06 -4.39
N GLY A 34 -2.67 12.79 -4.57
CA GLY A 34 -2.36 13.48 -5.83
C GLY A 34 -2.11 12.54 -7.00
N ARG A 35 -1.35 11.45 -6.79
CA ARG A 35 -1.04 10.45 -7.84
C ARG A 35 -2.26 9.63 -8.26
N LEU A 36 -3.15 9.34 -7.32
CA LEU A 36 -4.37 8.58 -7.56
C LEU A 36 -5.60 9.45 -7.87
N PHE A 37 -5.44 10.78 -7.87
CA PHE A 37 -6.53 11.75 -8.05
C PHE A 37 -7.71 11.54 -7.08
N ILE A 38 -7.40 11.23 -5.82
CA ILE A 38 -8.38 10.98 -4.76
C ILE A 38 -8.12 11.89 -3.56
N SER A 39 -9.11 12.00 -2.67
CA SER A 39 -8.94 12.72 -1.41
C SER A 39 -8.03 11.95 -0.44
N VAL A 40 -7.29 12.69 0.39
CA VAL A 40 -6.50 12.12 1.50
C VAL A 40 -7.37 11.25 2.41
N LYS A 41 -8.61 11.67 2.69
CA LYS A 41 -9.59 10.89 3.43
C LYS A 41 -9.90 9.53 2.80
N THR A 42 -9.93 9.46 1.47
CA THR A 42 -10.08 8.20 0.72
C THR A 42 -8.83 7.35 0.87
N VAL A 43 -7.63 7.94 0.82
CA VAL A 43 -6.38 7.25 1.09
C VAL A 43 -6.39 6.64 2.49
N GLU A 44 -6.81 7.40 3.51
CA GLU A 44 -6.90 6.93 4.90
C GLU A 44 -7.92 5.79 5.06
N ALA A 45 -9.08 5.88 4.43
CA ALA A 45 -10.09 4.82 4.42
C ALA A 45 -9.56 3.55 3.75
N THR A 46 -8.88 3.69 2.60
CA THR A 46 -8.23 2.58 1.89
C THR A 46 -7.11 1.98 2.73
N LEU A 47 -6.26 2.80 3.35
CA LEU A 47 -5.22 2.34 4.26
C LEU A 47 -5.80 1.57 5.44
N THR A 48 -6.91 2.03 6.01
CA THR A 48 -7.60 1.32 7.11
C THR A 48 -8.07 -0.07 6.67
N ARG A 49 -8.61 -0.21 5.46
CA ARG A 49 -8.99 -1.52 4.90
C ARG A 49 -7.76 -2.40 4.66
N VAL A 50 -6.71 -1.84 4.07
CA VAL A 50 -5.42 -2.48 3.85
C VAL A 50 -4.83 -2.99 5.17
N TYR A 51 -4.82 -2.16 6.22
CA TYR A 51 -4.36 -2.51 7.56
C TYR A 51 -5.13 -3.70 8.15
N ARG A 52 -6.47 -3.65 8.08
CA ARG A 52 -7.31 -4.76 8.57
C ARG A 52 -7.09 -6.05 7.78
N LYS A 53 -6.88 -5.94 6.47
CA LYS A 53 -6.71 -7.09 5.56
C LYS A 53 -5.33 -7.73 5.68
N LEU A 54 -4.30 -6.94 5.95
CA LEU A 54 -2.93 -7.39 6.20
C LEU A 54 -2.65 -7.71 7.67
N GLY A 55 -3.58 -7.40 8.59
CA GLY A 55 -3.42 -7.63 10.03
C GLY A 55 -2.40 -6.70 10.70
N ILE A 56 -2.10 -5.55 10.10
CA ILE A 56 -1.09 -4.59 10.57
C ILE A 56 -1.74 -3.35 11.16
N ARG A 57 -1.01 -2.63 12.00
CA ARG A 57 -1.54 -1.48 12.75
C ARG A 57 -0.91 -0.16 12.37
N SER A 58 0.08 -0.16 11.47
CA SER A 58 0.83 1.03 11.12
C SER A 58 1.41 1.00 9.71
N ARG A 59 1.57 2.21 9.15
CA ARG A 59 2.29 2.45 7.89
C ARG A 59 3.71 1.87 7.93
N VAL A 60 4.38 1.96 9.08
CA VAL A 60 5.74 1.44 9.25
C VAL A 60 5.76 -0.08 9.11
N ASP A 61 4.71 -0.79 9.54
CA ASP A 61 4.56 -2.22 9.28
C ASP A 61 4.37 -2.52 7.79
N ILE A 62 3.68 -1.68 7.02
CA ILE A 62 3.63 -1.83 5.54
C ILE A 62 5.04 -1.75 4.96
N VAL A 63 5.79 -0.71 5.33
CA VAL A 63 7.14 -0.48 4.81
C VAL A 63 8.08 -1.60 5.27
N ARG A 64 7.94 -2.08 6.51
CA ARG A 64 8.71 -3.22 7.05
C ARG A 64 8.35 -4.54 6.37
N LEU A 65 7.08 -4.82 6.13
CA LEU A 65 6.63 -6.02 5.43
C LEU A 65 7.18 -6.03 3.99
N ALA A 66 7.23 -4.87 3.34
CA ALA A 66 7.81 -4.72 2.01
C ALA A 66 9.35 -4.76 2.01
N ALA A 67 10.00 -4.15 3.00
CA ALA A 67 11.44 -4.17 3.15
C ALA A 67 11.95 -5.58 3.51
N GLY A 68 11.20 -6.32 4.33
CA GLY A 68 11.46 -7.72 4.66
C GLY A 68 11.35 -8.66 3.46
N ARG A 69 10.66 -8.26 2.38
CA ARG A 69 10.63 -9.00 1.10
C ARG A 69 11.82 -8.73 0.18
N ARG A 70 12.72 -7.79 0.49
CA ARG A 70 13.92 -7.50 -0.32
C ARG A 70 15.15 -8.35 0.08
N THR A 71 15.02 -9.22 1.09
CA THR A 71 16.13 -10.04 1.59
C THR A 71 15.96 -11.55 1.38
N GLN A 72 15.10 -11.99 0.45
CA GLN A 72 15.06 -13.39 0.04
C GLN A 72 15.22 -13.50 -1.48
#